data_AF-A0A485KMT5-F1
#
_entry.id   AF-A0A485KMT5-F1
#
_cell.length_a   1.000
_cell.length_b   1.000
_cell.length_c   1.000
_cell.angle_alpha   90.00
_cell.angle_beta   90.00
_cell.angle_gamma   90.00
#
_symmetry.space_group_name_H-M   'P 1'
#
loop_
_entity.id
_entity.type
_entity.pdbx_description
1 polymer ?
#
loop_
_entity_poly.entity_id
_entity_poly.type
_entity_poly.pdbx_seq_one_letter_code
_entity_poly.pdbx_strand_id
1 'polypeptide(L)'
;MRSPMFHPRMPTSPLLDLGFFRAIQTLQVEKHSSTLEEIVATESAWKDVKMSSLNKNFITLQSCLQEVNRIGGCNDYKISHLKKDVLSVQGKLPEVVLCDRDLWSAGCSQLSAVDYSTHMNTLAREVIESMELGDVCSQIEKLTVGNDDEVENETLDDLAHALEITL
;
A
#
# COMPACT_ATOMS: atom_id res chain seq x y z
N MET A 1 20.82 -12.50 -4.99
CA MET A 1 19.55 -12.88 -4.33
C MET A 1 18.62 -11.68 -4.47
N ARG A 2 17.52 -11.78 -5.21
CA ARG A 2 16.62 -10.65 -5.48
C ARG A 2 15.86 -10.28 -4.20
N SER A 3 15.98 -9.03 -3.76
CA SER A 3 15.15 -8.44 -2.70
C SER A 3 13.67 -8.55 -3.07
N PRO A 4 12.76 -8.77 -2.10
CA PRO A 4 11.34 -8.70 -2.36
C PRO A 4 10.97 -7.23 -2.59
N MET A 5 10.98 -6.84 -3.86
CA MET A 5 10.36 -5.63 -4.37
C MET A 5 8.95 -5.53 -3.79
N PHE A 6 8.68 -4.48 -3.00
CA PHE A 6 7.32 -4.13 -2.59
C PHE A 6 6.43 -4.14 -3.83
N HIS A 7 5.50 -5.10 -3.89
CA HIS A 7 4.59 -5.21 -5.02
C HIS A 7 3.66 -3.99 -4.99
N PRO A 8 3.55 -3.19 -6.07
CA PRO A 8 2.79 -1.93 -6.10
C PRO A 8 1.26 -2.15 -6.19
N ARG A 9 0.76 -3.21 -5.54
CA ARG A 9 -0.66 -3.56 -5.46
C ARG A 9 -0.96 -4.13 -4.07
N MET A 10 -0.74 -3.35 -3.03
CA MET A 10 -1.65 -3.45 -1.89
C MET A 10 -2.86 -2.57 -2.20
N PRO A 11 -3.94 -3.10 -2.79
CA PRO A 11 -5.17 -2.35 -2.82
C PRO A 11 -5.58 -2.15 -1.37
N THR A 12 -5.71 -0.89 -1.00
CA THR A 12 -6.44 -0.46 0.19
C THR A 12 -7.72 -1.28 0.27
N SER A 13 -7.88 -1.99 1.39
CA SER A 13 -9.03 -2.82 1.75
C SER A 13 -10.32 -2.50 0.97
N PRO A 14 -10.71 -3.31 -0.03
CA PRO A 14 -11.95 -3.13 -0.79
C PRO A 14 -13.21 -3.37 0.05
N LEU A 15 -13.06 -3.70 1.34
CA LEU A 15 -14.15 -3.92 2.29
C LEU A 15 -15.09 -2.71 2.38
N LEU A 16 -14.55 -1.48 2.27
CA LEU A 16 -15.37 -0.25 2.25
C LEU A 16 -16.02 -0.01 0.88
N ASP A 17 -15.35 -0.40 -0.21
CA ASP A 17 -15.84 -0.23 -1.59
C ASP A 17 -16.92 -1.25 -2.00
N LEU A 18 -17.12 -2.32 -1.23
CA LEU A 18 -17.91 -3.47 -1.67
C LEU A 18 -19.43 -3.28 -1.70
N GLY A 19 -19.99 -2.22 -1.11
CA GLY A 19 -21.44 -2.01 -1.18
C GLY A 19 -21.96 -0.66 -0.73
N PHE A 20 -21.33 -0.01 0.25
CA PHE A 20 -21.82 1.27 0.76
C PHE A 20 -21.50 2.42 -0.19
N PHE A 21 -20.21 2.65 -0.48
CA PHE A 21 -19.80 3.71 -1.40
C PHE A 21 -20.25 3.42 -2.83
N ARG A 22 -20.29 2.15 -3.26
CA ARG A 22 -20.89 1.80 -4.56
C ARG A 22 -22.39 2.12 -4.63
N ALA A 23 -23.16 1.87 -3.57
CA ALA A 23 -24.59 2.25 -3.56
C ALA A 23 -24.77 3.78 -3.63
N ILE A 24 -23.94 4.54 -2.88
CA ILE A 24 -23.97 6.01 -2.94
C ILE A 24 -23.54 6.52 -4.32
N GLN A 25 -22.46 5.97 -4.89
CA GLN A 25 -21.97 6.33 -6.22
C GLN A 25 -22.99 5.98 -7.31
N THR A 26 -23.65 4.82 -7.25
CA THR A 26 -24.73 4.46 -8.18
C THR A 26 -25.88 5.46 -8.08
N LEU A 27 -26.29 5.84 -6.86
CA LEU A 27 -27.34 6.84 -6.65
C LEU A 27 -26.94 8.25 -7.12
N GLN A 28 -25.67 8.64 -6.98
CA GLN A 28 -25.14 9.91 -7.48
C GLN A 28 -25.08 9.96 -9.00
N VAL A 29 -24.69 8.85 -9.64
CA VAL A 29 -24.70 8.71 -11.11
C VAL A 29 -26.12 8.73 -11.67
N GLU A 30 -27.06 8.04 -11.02
CA GLU A 30 -28.48 8.07 -11.40
C GLU A 30 -29.13 9.46 -11.23
N LYS A 31 -28.66 10.27 -10.26
CA LYS A 31 -29.18 11.62 -10.00
C LYS A 31 -28.37 12.77 -10.62
N HIS A 32 -27.38 12.48 -11.48
CA HIS A 32 -26.57 13.45 -12.22
C HIS A 32 -25.93 14.55 -11.34
N SER A 33 -25.31 14.13 -10.25
CA SER A 33 -24.76 15.01 -9.25
C SER A 33 -23.27 15.36 -9.52
N SER A 34 -22.93 16.65 -9.82
CA SER A 34 -21.57 17.24 -9.81
C SER A 34 -21.27 18.55 -9.00
N THR A 35 -22.17 19.17 -8.20
CA THR A 35 -21.96 20.42 -7.40
C THR A 35 -22.28 20.35 -5.88
N LEU A 36 -21.90 21.39 -5.11
CA LEU A 36 -22.08 21.51 -3.63
C LEU A 36 -23.54 21.30 -3.17
N GLU A 37 -24.52 21.61 -4.00
CA GLU A 37 -25.94 21.30 -3.74
C GLU A 37 -26.22 19.78 -3.55
N GLU A 38 -25.27 18.89 -3.85
CA GLU A 38 -25.43 17.43 -3.79
C GLU A 38 -24.99 16.77 -2.50
N ILE A 39 -24.34 17.52 -1.62
CA ILE A 39 -24.26 17.11 -0.21
C ILE A 39 -25.70 16.95 0.33
N VAL A 40 -26.64 17.81 -0.09
CA VAL A 40 -28.07 17.69 0.25
C VAL A 40 -28.75 16.51 -0.48
N ALA A 41 -28.30 16.18 -1.69
CA ALA A 41 -28.76 14.99 -2.41
C ALA A 41 -28.32 13.69 -1.70
N THR A 42 -27.16 13.69 -1.05
CA THR A 42 -26.66 12.57 -0.23
C THR A 42 -27.54 12.35 1.00
N GLU A 43 -27.97 13.42 1.67
CA GLU A 43 -28.93 13.35 2.79
C GLU A 43 -30.29 12.79 2.35
N SER A 44 -30.77 13.21 1.18
CA SER A 44 -32.03 12.68 0.62
C SER A 44 -31.89 11.22 0.21
N ALA A 45 -30.78 10.85 -0.43
CA ALA A 45 -30.48 9.46 -0.76
C ALA A 45 -30.38 8.59 0.50
N TRP A 46 -29.79 9.09 1.58
CA TRP A 46 -29.73 8.40 2.87
C TRP A 46 -31.13 8.11 3.44
N LYS A 47 -32.07 9.06 3.34
CA LYS A 47 -33.47 8.86 3.75
C LYS A 47 -34.17 7.78 2.91
N ASP A 48 -33.79 7.65 1.64
CA ASP A 48 -34.37 6.67 0.71
C ASP A 48 -33.73 5.26 0.86
N VAL A 49 -32.58 5.13 1.54
CA VAL A 49 -31.92 3.84 1.76
C VAL A 49 -32.77 2.97 2.71
N LYS A 50 -33.16 1.80 2.20
CA LYS A 50 -33.86 0.78 3.02
C LYS A 50 -32.90 0.21 4.06
N MET A 51 -33.30 0.20 5.33
CA MET A 51 -32.53 -0.41 6.42
C MET A 51 -32.23 -1.90 6.17
N SER A 52 -33.11 -2.62 5.47
CA SER A 52 -32.87 -3.99 5.06
C SER A 52 -31.70 -4.14 4.08
N SER A 53 -31.51 -3.17 3.17
CA SER A 53 -30.34 -3.14 2.27
C SER A 53 -29.06 -2.85 3.05
N LEU A 54 -29.11 -1.91 3.99
CA LEU A 54 -27.98 -1.58 4.84
C LEU A 54 -27.55 -2.77 5.71
N ASN A 55 -28.50 -3.49 6.32
CA ASN A 55 -28.21 -4.70 7.09
C ASN A 55 -27.54 -5.78 6.24
N LYS A 56 -28.01 -6.00 5.01
CA LYS A 56 -27.35 -6.94 4.07
C LYS A 56 -25.91 -6.55 3.75
N ASN A 57 -25.62 -5.25 3.64
CA ASN A 57 -24.27 -4.76 3.42
C ASN A 57 -23.38 -5.02 4.64
N PHE A 58 -23.87 -4.73 5.86
CA PHE A 58 -23.15 -5.02 7.10
C PHE A 58 -22.84 -6.51 7.27
N ILE A 59 -23.80 -7.40 6.99
CA ILE A 59 -23.58 -8.85 7.04
C ILE A 59 -22.55 -9.32 6.01
N THR A 60 -22.57 -8.70 4.82
CA THR A 60 -21.55 -8.98 3.79
C THR A 60 -20.18 -8.55 4.28
N LEU A 61 -20.05 -7.35 4.84
CA LEU A 61 -18.81 -6.83 5.38
C LEU A 61 -18.25 -7.75 6.47
N GLN A 62 -19.09 -8.13 7.45
CA GLN A 62 -18.70 -9.06 8.52
C GLN A 62 -18.22 -10.41 7.96
N SER A 63 -18.90 -10.95 6.94
CA SER A 63 -18.50 -12.21 6.31
C SER A 63 -17.18 -12.08 5.54
N CYS A 64 -16.97 -10.97 4.84
CA CYS A 64 -15.71 -10.69 4.13
C CYS A 64 -14.53 -10.58 5.11
N LEU A 65 -14.71 -9.90 6.25
CA LEU A 65 -13.68 -9.77 7.28
C LEU A 65 -13.25 -11.14 7.84
N GLN A 66 -14.19 -12.07 8.01
CA GLN A 66 -13.86 -13.43 8.43
C GLN A 66 -13.03 -14.16 7.37
N GLU A 67 -13.37 -14.03 6.08
CA GLU A 67 -12.61 -14.66 5.00
C GLU A 67 -11.22 -14.05 4.81
N VAL A 68 -11.08 -12.73 4.97
CA VAL A 68 -9.77 -12.05 5.01
C VAL A 68 -8.89 -12.63 6.10
N ASN A 69 -9.44 -12.78 7.31
CA ASN A 69 -8.70 -13.37 8.43
C ASN A 69 -8.33 -14.84 8.14
N ARG A 70 -9.23 -15.60 7.49
CA ARG A 70 -8.98 -17.01 7.12
C ARG A 70 -7.81 -17.18 6.14
N ILE A 71 -7.56 -16.20 5.27
CA ILE A 71 -6.44 -16.21 4.32
C ILE A 71 -5.25 -15.34 4.76
N GLY A 72 -5.18 -14.99 6.05
CA GLY A 72 -4.05 -14.26 6.63
C GLY A 72 -3.92 -12.81 6.16
N GLY A 73 -5.03 -12.10 5.95
CA GLY A 73 -5.03 -10.69 5.59
C GLY A 73 -4.87 -10.41 4.09
N CYS A 74 -4.85 -11.44 3.24
CA CYS A 74 -4.79 -11.26 1.79
C CYS A 74 -6.12 -10.69 1.23
N ASN A 75 -6.03 -10.02 0.07
CA ASN A 75 -7.17 -9.43 -0.61
C ASN A 75 -7.89 -10.39 -1.58
N ASP A 76 -7.36 -11.60 -1.80
CA ASP A 76 -7.94 -12.63 -2.68
C ASP A 76 -8.95 -13.53 -1.93
N TYR A 77 -9.85 -12.91 -1.17
CA TYR A 77 -10.88 -13.62 -0.42
C TYR A 77 -12.15 -13.81 -1.25
N LYS A 78 -12.83 -14.94 -1.05
CA LYS A 78 -14.12 -15.19 -1.68
C LYS A 78 -15.22 -14.53 -0.88
N ILE A 79 -16.08 -13.76 -1.56
CA ILE A 79 -17.26 -13.19 -0.92
C ILE A 79 -18.24 -14.32 -0.59
N SER A 80 -18.56 -14.48 0.70
CA SER A 80 -19.54 -15.49 1.12
C SER A 80 -20.96 -15.08 0.70
N HIS A 81 -21.56 -15.87 -0.20
CA HIS A 81 -22.92 -15.66 -0.69
C HIS A 81 -23.96 -16.22 0.28
N LEU A 82 -24.22 -15.49 1.38
CA LEU A 82 -25.10 -15.92 2.48
C LEU A 82 -26.61 -16.06 2.17
N LYS A 83 -27.04 -16.17 0.90
CA LYS A 83 -28.45 -16.17 0.46
C LYS A 83 -29.32 -15.14 1.22
N LYS A 84 -28.76 -13.94 1.40
CA LYS A 84 -29.28 -12.89 2.30
C LYS A 84 -30.71 -12.49 1.97
N ASP A 85 -31.10 -12.52 0.71
CA ASP A 85 -32.48 -12.22 0.29
C ASP A 85 -33.48 -13.25 0.79
N VAL A 86 -33.14 -14.54 0.71
CA VAL A 86 -33.98 -15.63 1.21
C VAL A 86 -34.12 -15.55 2.73
N LEU A 87 -33.01 -15.32 3.44
CA LEU A 87 -33.03 -15.18 4.90
C LEU A 87 -33.81 -13.95 5.36
N SER A 88 -33.69 -12.84 4.61
CA SER A 88 -34.44 -11.60 4.90
C SER A 88 -35.95 -11.79 4.72
N VAL A 89 -36.39 -12.48 3.66
CA VAL A 89 -37.81 -12.78 3.43
C VAL A 89 -38.38 -13.70 4.53
N GLN A 90 -37.54 -14.60 5.06
CA GLN A 90 -37.92 -15.50 6.14
C GLN A 90 -37.83 -14.88 7.54
N GLY A 91 -37.37 -13.62 7.67
CA GLY A 91 -37.12 -12.99 8.97
C GLY A 91 -35.99 -13.64 9.78
N LYS A 92 -35.10 -14.39 9.12
CA LYS A 92 -34.00 -15.17 9.72
C LYS A 92 -32.62 -14.60 9.39
N LEU A 93 -32.55 -13.42 8.79
CA LEU A 93 -31.27 -12.78 8.52
C LEU A 93 -30.63 -12.41 9.87
N PRO A 94 -29.45 -12.96 10.21
CA PRO A 94 -28.77 -12.59 11.45
C PRO A 94 -28.39 -11.11 11.41
N GLU A 95 -28.37 -10.48 12.58
CA GLU A 95 -27.87 -9.10 12.77
C GLU A 95 -26.34 -9.06 12.92
N VAL A 96 -25.77 -10.16 13.44
CA VAL A 96 -24.34 -10.35 13.64
C VAL A 96 -23.92 -11.72 13.10
N VAL A 97 -22.85 -11.76 12.31
CA VAL A 97 -22.23 -13.00 11.86
C VAL A 97 -21.28 -13.49 12.95
N LEU A 98 -21.57 -14.64 13.54
CA LEU A 98 -20.71 -15.24 14.56
C LEU A 98 -19.33 -15.53 13.97
N CYS A 99 -18.28 -15.10 14.67
CA CYS A 99 -16.90 -15.41 14.33
C CYS A 99 -16.48 -16.68 15.07
N ASP A 100 -15.89 -17.62 14.35
CA ASP A 100 -15.33 -18.82 14.95
C ASP A 100 -14.20 -18.45 15.94
N ARG A 101 -14.18 -19.07 17.12
CA ARG A 101 -13.18 -18.80 18.16
C ARG A 101 -11.77 -19.15 17.69
N ASP A 102 -11.62 -20.20 16.89
CA ASP A 102 -10.34 -20.63 16.35
C ASP A 102 -9.83 -19.59 15.35
N LEU A 103 -10.73 -19.10 14.47
CA LEU A 103 -10.42 -18.02 13.53
C LEU A 103 -10.01 -16.72 14.24
N TRP A 104 -10.72 -16.35 15.31
CA TRP A 104 -10.36 -15.21 16.14
C TRP A 104 -8.97 -15.38 16.76
N SER A 105 -8.69 -16.53 17.39
CA SER A 105 -7.41 -16.81 18.03
C SER A 105 -6.23 -16.83 17.04
N ALA A 106 -6.45 -17.38 15.85
CA ALA A 106 -5.48 -17.38 14.76
C ALA A 106 -5.16 -15.95 14.32
N GLY A 107 -6.19 -15.11 14.13
CA GLY A 107 -6.02 -13.70 13.80
C GLY A 107 -5.25 -12.93 14.86
N CYS A 108 -5.58 -13.11 16.15
CA CYS A 108 -4.81 -12.50 17.25
C CYS A 108 -3.34 -12.95 17.24
N SER A 109 -3.09 -14.24 17.01
CA SER A 109 -1.74 -14.79 16.95
C SER A 109 -0.94 -14.19 15.80
N GLN A 110 -1.54 -14.08 14.61
CA GLN A 110 -0.90 -13.45 13.45
C GLN A 110 -0.59 -11.97 13.69
N LEU A 111 -1.52 -11.22 14.27
CA LEU A 111 -1.30 -9.81 14.61
C LEU A 111 -0.17 -9.65 15.64
N SER A 112 -0.06 -10.55 16.61
CA SER A 112 1.01 -10.52 17.61
C SER A 112 2.38 -10.95 17.07
N ALA A 113 2.41 -11.73 15.99
CA ALA A 113 3.66 -12.22 15.38
C ALA A 113 4.40 -11.13 14.58
N VAL A 114 3.70 -10.08 14.16
CA VAL A 114 4.30 -8.99 13.38
C VAL A 114 4.81 -7.91 14.33
N ASP A 115 6.12 -7.89 14.54
CA ASP A 115 6.77 -6.74 15.18
C ASP A 115 6.93 -5.61 14.16
N TYR A 116 5.93 -4.72 14.15
CA TYR A 116 5.93 -3.50 13.34
C TYR A 116 7.13 -2.62 13.64
N SER A 117 7.62 -2.59 14.89
CA SER A 117 8.78 -1.77 15.26
C SER A 117 10.04 -2.29 14.57
N THR A 118 10.23 -3.60 14.53
CA THR A 118 11.35 -4.23 13.82
C THR A 118 11.29 -3.99 12.31
N HIS A 119 10.11 -4.08 11.68
CA HIS A 119 9.97 -3.77 10.25
C HIS A 119 10.23 -2.30 9.93
N MET A 120 9.70 -1.38 10.76
CA MET A 120 9.95 0.06 10.61
C MET A 120 11.42 0.41 10.80
N ASN A 121 12.09 -0.19 11.79
CA ASN A 121 13.51 -0.01 12.03
C ASN A 121 14.35 -0.55 10.87
N THR A 122 13.96 -1.69 10.29
CA THR A 122 14.62 -2.29 9.13
C THR A 122 14.50 -1.39 7.91
N LEU A 123 13.30 -0.87 7.63
CA LEU A 123 13.06 0.06 6.53
C LEU A 123 13.84 1.37 6.72
N ALA A 124 13.85 1.92 7.93
CA ALA A 124 14.61 3.12 8.24
C ALA A 124 16.12 2.93 7.97
N ARG A 125 16.68 1.77 8.33
CA ARG A 125 18.07 1.42 8.02
C ARG A 125 18.31 1.35 6.51
N GLU A 126 17.45 0.67 5.75
CA GLU A 126 17.59 0.55 4.29
C GLU A 126 17.51 1.92 3.57
N VAL A 127 16.66 2.82 4.06
CA VAL A 127 16.58 4.19 3.54
C VAL A 127 17.87 4.95 3.80
N ILE A 128 18.45 4.85 5.00
CA ILE A 128 19.72 5.49 5.35
C ILE A 128 20.85 4.94 4.46
N GLU A 129 20.96 3.61 4.33
CA GLU A 129 21.97 2.97 3.47
C GLU A 129 21.83 3.40 2.00
N SER A 130 20.60 3.61 1.54
CA SER A 130 20.33 4.11 0.18
C SER A 130 20.72 5.58 -0.01
N MET A 131 20.58 6.41 1.04
CA MET A 131 21.02 7.80 1.04
C MET A 131 22.55 7.89 1.01
N GLU A 132 23.24 7.10 1.84
CA GLU A 132 24.70 7.04 1.87
C GLU A 132 25.29 6.57 0.52
N LEU A 133 24.66 5.56 -0.11
CA LEU A 133 25.06 5.13 -1.45
C LEU A 133 24.88 6.24 -2.50
N GLY A 134 23.82 7.04 -2.38
CA GLY A 134 23.60 8.21 -3.22
C GLY A 134 24.70 9.26 -3.09
N ASP A 135 25.12 9.56 -1.86
CA ASP A 135 26.21 10.51 -1.58
C ASP A 135 27.55 10.03 -2.15
N VAL A 136 27.82 8.73 -2.09
CA VAL A 136 29.03 8.12 -2.70
C VAL A 136 28.97 8.21 -4.22
N CYS A 137 27.82 7.91 -4.85
CA CYS A 137 27.64 8.03 -6.29
C CYS A 137 27.87 9.48 -6.77
N SER A 138 27.32 10.48 -6.07
CA SER A 138 27.54 11.90 -6.41
C SER A 138 29.01 12.33 -6.27
N GLN A 139 29.74 11.77 -5.30
CA GLN A 139 31.17 12.03 -5.17
C GLN A 139 31.98 11.43 -6.32
N ILE A 140 31.64 10.23 -6.77
CA ILE A 140 32.29 9.57 -7.92
C ILE A 140 32.03 10.35 -9.22
N GLU A 141 30.80 10.83 -9.43
CA GLU A 141 30.47 11.66 -10.60
C GLU A 141 31.32 12.94 -10.63
N LYS A 142 31.55 13.55 -9.46
CA LYS A 142 32.38 14.76 -9.34
C LYS A 142 33.87 14.52 -9.63
N LEU A 143 34.37 13.31 -9.39
CA LEU A 143 35.73 12.90 -9.72
C LEU A 143 35.93 12.59 -11.21
N THR A 144 34.86 12.44 -11.98
CA THR A 144 34.93 12.06 -13.41
C THR A 144 34.95 13.29 -14.35
N VAL A 145 34.98 14.52 -13.81
CA VAL A 145 35.11 15.75 -14.61
C VAL A 145 36.54 16.25 -14.53
N GLY A 146 37.39 15.75 -15.44
CA GLY A 146 38.77 16.16 -15.60
C GLY A 146 39.37 15.48 -16.82
N ASN A 147 38.85 15.79 -18.01
CA ASN A 147 39.65 15.60 -19.21
C ASN A 147 40.77 16.63 -19.14
N ASP A 148 42.00 16.11 -19.13
CA ASP A 148 43.25 16.84 -19.19
C ASP A 148 43.27 17.85 -20.35
N ASP A 149 43.28 19.13 -20.02
CA ASP A 149 43.75 20.20 -20.88
C ASP A 149 44.74 21.05 -20.06
N GLU A 150 45.99 20.58 -19.92
CA GLU A 150 47.23 21.37 -19.86
C GLU A 150 48.42 20.46 -19.49
N VAL A 151 49.14 20.00 -20.51
CA VAL A 151 50.48 19.41 -20.34
C VAL A 151 51.46 20.57 -20.23
N GLU A 152 51.75 21.04 -19.01
CA GLU A 152 52.88 21.95 -18.79
C GLU A 152 54.18 21.13 -18.63
N ASN A 153 55.02 21.29 -19.64
CA ASN A 153 56.31 20.65 -19.84
C ASN A 153 57.42 21.33 -19.01
N GLU A 154 57.37 21.20 -17.69
CA GLU A 154 58.39 21.81 -16.78
C GLU A 154 59.32 20.80 -16.09
N THR A 155 59.35 19.53 -16.50
CA THR A 155 60.15 18.51 -15.78
C THR A 155 61.31 17.89 -16.57
N LEU A 156 61.57 18.31 -17.81
CA LEU A 156 62.65 17.73 -18.62
C LEU A 156 64.05 18.32 -18.33
N ASP A 157 64.15 19.58 -17.90
CA ASP A 157 65.46 20.21 -17.65
C ASP A 157 66.07 19.76 -16.31
N ASP A 158 65.24 19.51 -15.29
CA ASP A 158 65.69 19.04 -13.98
C ASP A 158 66.27 17.61 -14.06
N LEU A 159 65.73 16.77 -14.96
CA LEU A 159 66.21 15.40 -15.15
C LEU A 159 67.55 15.36 -15.92
N ALA A 160 67.77 16.30 -16.84
CA ALA A 160 69.00 16.41 -17.61
C ALA A 160 70.17 16.91 -16.73
N HIS A 161 69.90 17.83 -15.81
CA HIS A 161 70.90 18.30 -14.85
C HIS A 161 71.27 17.23 -13.81
N ALA A 162 70.31 16.39 -13.42
CA ALA A 162 70.54 15.29 -12.48
C ALA A 162 71.37 14.12 -13.05
N LEU A 163 71.49 14.01 -14.38
CA LEU A 163 72.13 12.85 -15.03
C LEU A 163 73.57 13.08 -15.53
N GLU A 164 74.16 14.28 -15.37
CA GLU A 164 75.57 14.59 -15.75
C GLU A 164 76.04 13.96 -17.09
N ILE A 165 75.19 13.91 -18.11
CA ILE A 165 75.59 13.40 -19.42
C ILE A 165 76.21 14.56 -20.21
N THR A 166 77.55 14.66 -20.18
CA THR A 166 78.30 15.42 -21.18
C THR A 166 78.39 14.56 -22.44
N LEU A 167 77.95 15.11 -23.58
CA LEU A 167 78.01 14.48 -24.92
C LEU A 167 79.41 13.97 -25.28
#